data_AF-A0A2N9LP14-F1
#
_entry.id   AF-A0A2N9LP14-F1
#
_cell.length_a   1.000
_cell.length_b   1.000
_cell.length_c   1.000
_cell.angle_alpha   90.00
_cell.angle_beta   90.00
_cell.angle_gamma   90.00
#
_symmetry.space_group_name_H-M   'P 1'
#
loop_
_entity.id
_entity.type
_entity.pdbx_description
1 polymer ?
#
loop_
_entity_poly.entity_id
_entity_poly.type
_entity_poly.pdbx_seq_one_letter_code
_entity_poly.pdbx_strand_id
1 'polypeptide(L)'
;MKTLVSAALLSCLFLFCTHHVFGADAKNDPSKFPIVVHVSASAYPPNELDDYNSSGRAARDEILTATIDGKHYKLLGPTSNPRVDVCCNGLINPGDYRAKLIQDEHKTSYESLQKFEFFFPDGTTRRFEVIAHFQ
;
A
#
# COMPACT_ATOMS: atom_id res chain seq x y z
N MET A 1 -15.73 -4.68 -73.19
CA MET A 1 -15.20 -3.31 -72.95
C MET A 1 -14.59 -3.28 -71.56
N LYS A 2 -13.33 -2.85 -71.46
CA LYS A 2 -12.57 -2.57 -70.21
C LYS A 2 -13.24 -1.34 -69.53
N THR A 3 -13.27 -1.17 -68.21
CA THR A 3 -12.14 -0.74 -67.37
C THR A 3 -12.40 -0.90 -65.86
N LEU A 4 -11.30 -1.17 -65.14
CA LEU A 4 -11.11 -1.06 -63.69
C LEU A 4 -11.32 0.38 -63.17
N VAL A 5 -11.74 0.52 -61.90
CA VAL A 5 -11.16 1.49 -60.95
C VAL A 5 -11.03 0.86 -59.56
N SER A 6 -9.81 0.95 -59.04
CA SER A 6 -9.32 0.61 -57.71
C SER A 6 -9.60 1.74 -56.71
N ALA A 7 -9.84 1.42 -55.43
CA ALA A 7 -9.22 2.12 -54.30
C ALA A 7 -9.67 1.50 -52.96
N ALA A 8 -8.72 0.85 -52.29
CA ALA A 8 -8.77 0.54 -50.88
C ALA A 8 -8.98 1.81 -50.05
N LEU A 9 -9.81 1.78 -49.00
CA LEU A 9 -9.77 2.75 -47.91
C LEU A 9 -10.31 2.12 -46.61
N LEU A 10 -9.48 2.27 -45.58
CA LEU A 10 -9.83 2.31 -44.15
C LEU A 10 -10.00 0.99 -43.38
N SER A 11 -8.89 0.25 -43.34
CA SER A 11 -8.37 -0.33 -42.09
C SER A 11 -8.18 0.75 -41.00
N CYS A 12 -8.29 0.34 -39.73
CA CYS A 12 -7.97 1.07 -38.48
C CYS A 12 -9.11 1.81 -37.77
N LEU A 13 -10.00 1.05 -37.11
CA LEU A 13 -10.71 1.53 -35.91
C LEU A 13 -10.43 0.59 -34.70
N PHE A 14 -9.14 0.28 -34.48
CA PHE A 14 -8.63 -0.23 -33.20
C PHE A 14 -7.90 0.92 -32.49
N LEU A 15 -8.64 1.91 -32.03
CA LEU A 15 -8.11 3.04 -31.28
C LEU A 15 -9.12 3.36 -30.20
N PHE A 16 -9.01 2.71 -29.04
CA PHE A 16 -9.18 3.26 -27.69
C PHE A 16 -8.89 2.16 -26.64
N CYS A 17 -7.74 1.48 -26.76
CA CYS A 17 -7.08 0.94 -25.57
C CYS A 17 -6.22 2.07 -25.02
N THR A 18 -6.84 3.00 -24.29
CA THR A 18 -6.11 3.92 -23.43
C THR A 18 -5.52 3.08 -22.30
N HIS A 19 -4.36 2.48 -22.57
CA HIS A 19 -3.44 2.17 -21.49
C HIS A 19 -3.09 3.51 -20.86
N HIS A 20 -3.71 3.82 -19.71
CA HIS A 20 -3.08 4.70 -18.76
C HIS A 20 -1.76 4.01 -18.38
N VAL A 21 -0.72 4.28 -19.16
CA VAL A 21 0.66 4.09 -18.74
C VAL A 21 0.85 5.15 -17.67
N PHE A 22 0.43 4.81 -16.46
CA PHE A 22 0.85 5.50 -15.27
C PHE A 22 2.34 5.19 -15.18
N GLY A 23 3.15 6.16 -15.61
CA GLY A 23 4.59 6.12 -15.41
C GLY A 23 4.84 6.08 -13.91
N ALA A 24 4.93 4.88 -13.35
CA ALA A 24 5.47 4.67 -12.02
C ALA A 24 6.90 5.18 -12.08
N ASP A 25 7.13 6.32 -11.43
CA ASP A 25 8.46 6.82 -11.15
C ASP A 25 9.24 5.66 -10.50
N ALA A 26 10.22 5.11 -11.23
CA ALA A 26 10.79 3.79 -11.00
C ALA A 26 11.75 3.75 -9.79
N LYS A 27 11.36 4.37 -8.68
CA LYS A 27 12.14 4.41 -7.47
C LYS A 27 12.18 3.04 -6.77
N ASN A 28 11.16 2.21 -6.97
CA ASN A 28 11.01 0.93 -6.29
C ASN A 28 10.47 -0.15 -7.26
N ASP A 29 11.19 -1.27 -7.33
CA ASP A 29 10.84 -2.44 -8.13
C ASP A 29 9.88 -3.35 -7.34
N PRO A 30 8.65 -3.61 -7.83
CA PRO A 30 7.67 -4.47 -7.15
C PRO A 30 8.17 -5.90 -6.89
N SER A 31 9.11 -6.41 -7.70
CA SER A 31 9.67 -7.76 -7.53
C SER A 31 10.42 -7.94 -6.21
N LYS A 32 10.87 -6.82 -5.60
CA LYS A 32 11.54 -6.79 -4.29
C LYS A 32 10.57 -6.92 -3.11
N PHE A 33 9.27 -7.00 -3.37
CA PHE A 33 8.20 -7.11 -2.37
C PHE A 33 7.41 -8.41 -2.57
N PRO A 34 8.01 -9.58 -2.26
CA PRO A 34 7.45 -10.88 -2.62
C PRO A 34 6.23 -11.28 -1.78
N ILE A 35 6.07 -10.72 -0.57
CA ILE A 35 5.02 -11.08 0.37
C ILE A 35 3.71 -10.41 -0.05
N VAL A 36 2.61 -11.15 0.00
CA VAL A 36 1.26 -10.59 -0.16
C VAL A 36 0.66 -10.41 1.23
N VAL A 37 0.24 -9.18 1.53
CA VAL A 37 -0.46 -8.84 2.78
C VAL A 37 -1.88 -8.45 2.43
N HIS A 38 -2.84 -9.25 2.88
CA HIS A 38 -4.26 -8.93 2.72
C HIS A 38 -4.72 -8.07 3.90
N VAL A 39 -4.96 -6.78 3.68
CA VAL A 39 -5.50 -5.86 4.68
C VAL A 39 -7.02 -5.92 4.64
N SER A 40 -7.64 -6.33 5.75
CA SER A 40 -9.10 -6.41 5.87
C SER A 40 -9.71 -5.15 6.51
N ALA A 41 -8.94 -4.42 7.31
CA ALA A 41 -9.36 -3.16 7.93
C ALA A 41 -8.16 -2.24 8.23
N SER A 42 -8.41 -0.93 8.22
CA SER A 42 -7.53 0.10 8.76
C SER A 42 -8.32 1.03 9.68
N ALA A 43 -7.72 1.46 10.79
CA ALA A 43 -8.33 2.35 11.75
C ALA A 43 -7.27 3.19 12.48
N TYR A 44 -7.68 4.34 13.01
CA TYR A 44 -6.86 5.08 13.97
C TYR A 44 -6.79 4.34 15.32
N PRO A 45 -5.65 4.43 16.05
CA PRO A 45 -5.58 3.96 17.42
C PRO A 45 -6.62 4.66 18.31
N PRO A 46 -7.28 3.94 19.23
CA PRO A 46 -8.42 4.47 20.01
C PRO A 46 -8.08 5.66 20.92
N ASN A 47 -6.80 5.90 21.24
CA ASN A 47 -6.37 6.92 22.20
C ASN A 47 -5.62 8.11 21.55
N GLU A 48 -5.47 8.14 20.23
CA GLU A 48 -4.72 9.22 19.56
C GLU A 48 -5.52 10.51 19.38
N LEU A 49 -6.85 10.46 19.46
CA LEU A 49 -7.69 11.63 19.22
C LEU A 49 -7.69 12.61 20.42
N ASP A 50 -7.36 12.15 21.62
CA ASP A 50 -7.47 12.93 22.86
C ASP A 50 -6.23 13.79 23.16
N ASP A 51 -5.06 13.49 22.57
CA ASP A 51 -3.80 14.21 22.82
C ASP A 51 -3.55 15.35 21.81
N TYR A 52 -4.62 15.92 21.27
CA TYR A 52 -4.57 17.06 20.33
C TYR A 52 -3.92 18.31 20.93
N ASN A 53 -3.82 18.40 22.27
CA ASN A 53 -3.45 19.63 22.97
C ASN A 53 -2.03 19.69 23.55
N SER A 54 -1.21 18.63 23.49
CA SER A 54 0.02 18.59 24.31
C SER A 54 1.34 18.70 23.52
N SER A 55 1.36 18.48 22.20
CA SER A 55 2.62 18.54 21.43
C SER A 55 2.50 19.08 20.00
N GLY A 56 1.28 19.32 19.52
CA GLY A 56 1.02 19.96 18.23
C GLY A 56 1.59 19.27 16.99
N ARG A 57 2.16 18.06 17.09
CA ARG A 57 2.80 17.34 15.97
C ARG A 57 2.86 15.82 16.24
N ALA A 58 1.74 15.12 16.11
CA ALA A 58 1.77 13.66 16.04
C ALA A 58 1.61 13.25 14.56
N ALA A 59 2.62 12.59 14.00
CA ALA A 59 2.39 11.73 12.85
C ALA A 59 1.32 10.73 13.30
N ARG A 60 0.17 10.70 12.63
CA ARG A 60 -0.92 9.79 13.00
C ARG A 60 -0.51 8.39 12.62
N ASP A 61 -0.49 7.48 13.58
CA ASP A 61 -0.36 6.07 13.26
C ASP A 61 -1.72 5.50 12.86
N GLU A 62 -1.69 4.38 12.14
CA GLU A 62 -2.84 3.56 11.81
C GLU A 62 -2.59 2.13 12.25
N ILE A 63 -3.66 1.44 12.65
CA ILE A 63 -3.68 0.02 12.96
C ILE A 63 -4.36 -0.71 11.81
N LEU A 64 -3.63 -1.65 11.22
CA LEU A 64 -4.14 -2.55 10.20
C LEU A 64 -4.56 -3.86 10.84
N THR A 65 -5.67 -4.42 10.36
CA THR A 65 -5.95 -5.85 10.50
C THR A 65 -5.56 -6.51 9.19
N ALA A 66 -4.64 -7.46 9.25
CA ALA A 66 -4.02 -8.04 8.06
C ALA A 66 -3.89 -9.56 8.15
N THR A 67 -3.85 -10.21 7.00
CA THR A 67 -3.55 -11.64 6.86
C THR A 67 -2.28 -11.81 6.02
N ILE A 68 -1.31 -12.55 6.54
CA ILE A 68 -0.02 -12.85 5.90
C ILE A 68 0.21 -14.35 6.04
N ASP A 69 0.41 -15.05 4.92
CA ASP A 69 0.58 -16.52 4.89
C ASP A 69 -0.48 -17.29 5.71
N GLY A 70 -1.73 -16.82 5.64
CA GLY A 70 -2.87 -17.42 6.34
C GLY A 70 -2.97 -17.11 7.83
N LYS A 71 -2.06 -16.31 8.40
CA LYS A 71 -2.10 -15.88 9.81
C LYS A 71 -2.61 -14.45 9.94
N HIS A 72 -3.34 -14.18 11.01
CA HIS A 72 -3.92 -12.86 11.29
C HIS A 72 -3.01 -12.02 12.19
N TYR A 73 -2.84 -10.75 11.81
CA TYR A 73 -1.97 -9.80 12.49
C TYR A 73 -2.68 -8.46 12.72
N LYS A 74 -2.29 -7.77 13.80
CA LYS A 74 -2.41 -6.32 13.88
C LYS A 74 -1.06 -5.69 13.59
N LEU A 75 -1.05 -4.72 12.69
CA LEU A 75 0.14 -3.99 12.31
C LEU A 75 -0.04 -2.51 12.65
N LEU A 76 1.01 -1.87 13.17
CA LEU A 76 1.05 -0.43 13.45
C LEU A 76 2.00 0.26 12.49
N GLY A 77 1.60 1.36 11.88
CA GLY A 77 2.49 2.15 11.03
C GLY A 77 1.93 3.55 10.76
N PRO A 78 2.69 4.40 10.05
CA PRO A 78 2.30 5.78 9.82
C PRO A 78 1.23 5.89 8.73
N THR A 79 0.33 6.84 8.90
CA THR A 79 -0.60 7.29 7.84
C THR A 79 0.12 7.99 6.66
N SER A 80 -0.62 8.30 5.61
CA SER A 80 -0.09 8.80 4.32
C SER A 80 0.64 10.13 4.35
N ASN A 81 0.45 10.95 5.39
CA ASN A 81 1.02 12.28 5.45
C ASN A 81 1.56 12.58 6.85
N PRO A 82 2.90 12.70 7.02
CA PRO A 82 3.47 13.18 8.27
C PRO A 82 3.33 14.70 8.43
N ARG A 83 2.80 15.43 7.43
CA ARG A 83 2.59 16.87 7.53
C ARG A 83 1.40 17.17 8.44
N VAL A 84 1.75 17.87 9.50
CA VAL A 84 0.92 18.25 10.64
C VAL A 84 -0.21 19.23 10.26
N ASP A 85 -0.08 19.93 9.13
CA ASP A 85 -1.00 20.98 8.69
C ASP A 85 -2.24 20.45 7.93
N VAL A 86 -2.32 19.15 7.67
CA VAL A 86 -3.48 18.54 7.02
C VAL A 86 -4.33 17.83 8.08
N CYS A 87 -5.54 18.34 8.30
CA CYS A 87 -6.49 17.84 9.31
C CYS A 87 -7.03 16.42 9.02
N CYS A 88 -6.68 15.83 7.88
CA CYS A 88 -7.14 14.52 7.46
C CYS A 88 -5.98 13.74 6.86
N ASN A 89 -5.38 12.85 7.66
CA ASN A 89 -4.50 11.83 7.13
C ASN A 89 -5.34 10.69 6.53
N GLY A 90 -4.86 10.10 5.43
CA GLY A 90 -5.53 8.97 4.80
C GLY A 90 -5.13 7.68 5.49
N LEU A 91 -6.13 6.90 5.92
CA LEU A 91 -5.97 5.47 6.21
C LEU A 91 -5.77 4.72 4.88
N ILE A 92 -5.04 3.61 4.90
CA ILE A 92 -4.99 2.75 3.71
C ILE A 92 -6.33 2.02 3.54
N ASN A 93 -6.71 1.78 2.29
CA ASN A 93 -7.91 0.99 1.98
C ASN A 93 -7.67 -0.50 2.26
N PRO A 94 -8.71 -1.28 2.57
CA PRO A 94 -8.63 -2.74 2.52
C PRO A 94 -8.23 -3.23 1.12
N GLY A 95 -7.49 -4.32 1.06
CA GLY A 95 -7.00 -4.92 -0.19
C GLY A 95 -5.66 -5.63 -0.04
N ASP A 96 -5.14 -6.09 -1.17
CA ASP A 96 -3.86 -6.81 -1.21
C ASP A 96 -2.72 -5.84 -1.48
N TYR A 97 -1.72 -5.87 -0.60
CA TYR A 97 -0.51 -5.08 -0.70
C TYR A 97 0.71 -5.99 -0.86
N ARG A 98 1.66 -5.56 -1.70
CA ARG A 98 2.97 -6.19 -1.77
C ARG A 98 3.84 -5.67 -0.65
N ALA A 99 4.53 -6.56 0.03
CA ALA A 99 5.42 -6.22 1.12
C ALA A 99 6.73 -7.03 1.08
N LYS A 100 7.69 -6.60 1.87
CA LYS A 100 8.85 -7.41 2.24
C LYS A 100 9.09 -7.32 3.74
N LEU A 101 9.60 -8.40 4.31
CA LEU A 101 10.07 -8.43 5.69
C LEU A 101 11.41 -7.68 5.75
N ILE A 102 11.47 -6.62 6.56
CA ILE A 102 12.68 -5.79 6.72
C ILE A 102 13.36 -5.98 8.07
N GLN A 103 12.66 -6.58 9.03
CA GLN A 103 13.20 -6.94 10.33
C GLN A 103 12.43 -8.14 10.87
N ASP A 104 13.17 -9.12 11.39
CA ASP A 104 12.62 -10.29 12.08
C ASP A 104 13.61 -10.73 13.16
N GLU A 105 13.36 -10.28 14.39
CA GLU A 105 14.21 -10.55 15.54
C GLU A 105 13.40 -11.27 16.60
N HIS A 106 13.96 -12.35 17.14
CA HIS A 106 13.38 -13.10 18.26
C HIS A 106 14.34 -13.00 19.44
N LYS A 107 14.10 -12.04 20.33
CA LYS A 107 14.95 -11.82 21.51
C LYS A 107 14.80 -12.96 22.52
N THR A 108 13.58 -13.45 22.65
CA THR A 108 13.21 -14.60 23.50
C THR A 108 12.17 -15.46 22.77
N SER A 109 11.68 -16.53 23.40
CA SER A 109 10.57 -17.33 22.85
C SER A 109 9.21 -16.64 22.91
N TYR A 110 9.11 -15.49 23.57
CA TYR A 110 7.88 -14.71 23.77
C TYR A 110 8.02 -13.25 23.32
N GLU A 111 9.22 -12.81 22.96
CA GLU A 111 9.51 -11.47 22.43
C GLU A 111 10.02 -11.57 20.99
N SER A 112 9.20 -11.09 20.06
CA SER A 112 9.57 -10.95 18.64
C SER A 112 9.34 -9.52 18.18
N LEU A 113 10.24 -9.02 17.33
CA LEU A 113 10.10 -7.77 16.60
C LEU A 113 10.07 -8.07 15.11
N GLN A 114 8.93 -7.82 14.49
CA GLN A 114 8.74 -8.00 13.05
C GLN A 114 8.28 -6.72 12.40
N LYS A 115 8.93 -6.33 11.29
CA LYS A 115 8.57 -5.15 10.50
C LYS A 115 8.48 -5.49 9.03
N PHE A 116 7.40 -5.04 8.41
CA PHE A 116 7.16 -5.15 6.99
C PHE A 116 7.28 -3.77 6.34
N GLU A 117 7.88 -3.71 5.16
CA GLU A 117 7.79 -2.55 4.29
C GLU A 117 6.78 -2.86 3.18
N PHE A 118 5.71 -2.07 3.14
CA PHE A 118 4.63 -2.16 2.16
C PHE A 118 4.99 -1.30 0.95
N PHE A 119 4.66 -1.79 -0.24
CA PHE A 119 4.81 -1.10 -1.51
C PHE A 119 3.42 -0.70 -2.04
N PHE A 120 3.25 0.59 -2.32
CA PHE A 120 1.99 1.16 -2.76
C PHE A 120 1.97 1.40 -4.28
N PRO A 121 0.78 1.46 -4.92
CA PRO A 121 0.66 1.70 -6.36
C PRO A 121 1.25 3.04 -6.85
N ASP A 122 1.40 4.02 -5.95
CA ASP A 122 2.04 5.31 -6.24
C ASP A 122 3.59 5.24 -6.22
N GLY A 123 4.16 4.05 -6.03
CA GLY A 123 5.60 3.82 -5.96
C GLY A 123 6.22 4.11 -4.59
N THR A 124 5.43 4.58 -3.62
CA THR A 124 5.90 4.86 -2.26
C THR A 124 5.95 3.60 -1.40
N THR A 125 6.65 3.70 -0.27
CA THR A 125 6.69 2.63 0.73
C THR A 125 6.33 3.14 2.12
N ARG A 126 5.73 2.28 2.95
CA ARG A 126 5.52 2.55 4.39
C ARG A 126 5.87 1.33 5.22
N ARG A 127 6.28 1.56 6.46
CA ARG A 127 6.73 0.51 7.37
C ARG A 127 5.65 0.24 8.40
N PHE A 128 5.38 -1.03 8.61
CA PHE A 128 4.39 -1.50 9.56
C PHE A 128 5.02 -2.54 10.49
N GLU A 129 4.88 -2.33 11.80
CA GLU A 129 5.37 -3.20 12.85
C GLU A 129 4.25 -4.13 13.34
N VAL A 130 4.58 -5.41 13.55
CA VAL A 130 3.64 -6.37 14.14
C VAL A 130 3.46 -6.03 15.62
N ILE A 131 2.22 -5.70 16.01
CA ILE A 131 1.87 -5.41 17.42
C ILE A 131 1.02 -6.51 18.07
N ALA A 132 0.43 -7.41 17.27
CA ALA A 132 -0.20 -8.62 17.76
C ALA A 132 -0.37 -9.66 16.63
N HIS A 133 -0.41 -10.93 17.01
CA HIS A 133 -0.87 -12.04 16.17
C HIS A 133 -2.13 -12.65 16.80
N PHE A 134 -3.00 -13.24 15.98
CA PHE A 134 -4.17 -13.98 16.45
C PHE A 134 -4.29 -15.27 15.64
N GLN A 135 -4.83 -16.31 16.28
CA GLN A 135 -5.18 -17.58 15.63
C GLN A 135 -6.50 -17.44 14.87
#